data_AF-A0A2P4WX27-F1
#
_entry.id   AF-A0A2P4WX27-F1
#
_cell.length_a   1.000
_cell.length_b   1.000
_cell.length_c   1.000
_cell.angle_alpha   90.00
_cell.angle_beta   90.00
_cell.angle_gamma   90.00
#
_symmetry.space_group_name_H-M   'P 1'
#
loop_
_entity.id
_entity.type
_entity.pdbx_description
1 polymer ?
#
loop_
_entity_poly.entity_id
_entity_poly.type
_entity_poly.pdbx_seq_one_letter_code
_entity_poly.pdbx_strand_id
1 'polypeptide(L)'
;MLAARRAAAAVPKRAFSSPMQAMGLTDLHDKEKAAEAVFFNKQDEKALRKLLQKMKGQTDVVDKEGYKHHVEHDKQGLKKIAGLDLSEEQVNALLKWKHQQ
;
A
#
# COMPACT_ATOMS: atom_id res chain seq x y z
N MET A 1 66.81 35.85 -31.42
CA MET A 1 66.31 34.46 -31.47
C MET A 1 66.81 33.71 -30.25
N LEU A 2 65.98 33.50 -29.23
CA LEU A 2 66.29 32.59 -28.12
C LEU A 2 65.03 31.74 -27.85
N ALA A 3 65.08 30.47 -28.24
CA ALA A 3 64.04 29.49 -27.98
C ALA A 3 64.41 28.72 -26.70
N ALA A 4 63.76 29.05 -25.59
CA ALA A 4 63.85 28.24 -24.37
C ALA A 4 62.74 27.18 -24.38
N ARG A 5 63.18 25.92 -24.40
CA ARG A 5 62.40 24.70 -24.50
C ARG A 5 61.41 24.57 -23.34
N ARG A 6 60.12 24.36 -23.65
CA ARG A 6 59.10 23.94 -22.66
C ARG A 6 59.29 22.45 -22.37
N ALA A 7 59.70 22.11 -21.15
CA ALA A 7 59.65 20.75 -20.65
C ALA A 7 58.22 20.45 -20.16
N ALA A 8 57.49 19.58 -20.86
CA ALA A 8 56.21 19.06 -20.39
C ALA A 8 56.49 17.97 -19.35
N ALA A 9 56.29 18.30 -18.07
CA ALA A 9 56.30 17.30 -17.01
C ALA A 9 55.05 16.41 -17.16
N ALA A 10 55.26 15.14 -17.52
CA ALA A 10 54.20 14.14 -17.56
C ALA A 10 53.71 13.85 -16.14
N VAL A 11 52.42 14.08 -15.92
CA VAL A 11 51.73 13.92 -14.63
C VAL A 11 51.22 12.48 -14.51
N PRO A 12 51.53 11.73 -13.43
CA PRO A 12 50.70 10.61 -13.04
C PRO A 12 49.67 11.11 -12.01
N LYS A 13 48.51 11.57 -12.50
CA LYS A 13 47.32 11.72 -11.65
C LYS A 13 46.87 10.31 -11.31
N ARG A 14 47.37 9.74 -10.20
CA ARG A 14 46.78 8.55 -9.60
C ARG A 14 45.40 8.93 -9.06
N ALA A 15 44.39 8.81 -9.90
CA ALA A 15 43.00 8.78 -9.45
C ALA A 15 42.78 7.43 -8.76
N PHE A 16 42.97 7.39 -7.44
CA PHE A 16 42.37 6.35 -6.63
C PHE A 16 40.89 6.70 -6.45
N SER A 17 40.06 6.44 -7.46
CA SER A 17 38.63 6.26 -7.21
C SER A 17 38.49 4.89 -6.55
N SER A 18 38.42 4.86 -5.21
CA SER A 18 38.23 3.61 -4.48
C SER A 18 36.83 3.06 -4.81
N PRO A 19 36.71 1.89 -5.47
CA PRO A 19 35.40 1.31 -5.80
C PRO A 19 34.59 0.91 -4.56
N MET A 20 35.19 0.92 -3.36
CA MET A 20 34.49 0.64 -2.11
C MET A 20 33.47 1.71 -1.69
N GLN A 21 33.61 2.97 -2.11
CA GLN A 21 32.65 4.02 -1.75
C GLN A 21 31.37 3.97 -2.59
N ALA A 22 31.42 3.41 -3.80
CA ALA A 22 30.25 3.27 -4.66
C ALA A 22 29.33 2.11 -4.23
N MET A 23 29.88 1.02 -3.68
CA MET A 23 29.07 -0.14 -3.25
C MET A 23 28.19 0.13 -2.02
N GLY A 24 28.61 1.03 -1.11
CA GLY A 24 27.83 1.36 0.09
C GLY A 24 26.64 2.28 -0.19
N LEU A 25 26.73 3.15 -1.19
CA LEU A 25 25.66 4.09 -1.57
C LEU A 25 24.55 3.40 -2.37
N THR A 26 24.88 2.39 -3.20
CA THR A 26 23.89 1.60 -3.92
C THR A 26 23.05 0.73 -2.97
N ASP A 27 23.68 0.12 -1.96
CA ASP A 27 22.98 -0.69 -0.95
C ASP A 27 22.04 0.16 -0.07
N LEU A 28 22.39 1.42 0.21
CA LEU A 28 21.50 2.35 0.91
C LEU A 28 20.31 2.76 0.04
N HIS A 29 20.54 3.11 -1.22
CA HIS A 29 19.46 3.48 -2.15
C HIS A 29 18.49 2.32 -2.40
N ASP A 30 18.99 1.08 -2.46
CA ASP A 30 18.15 -0.11 -2.61
C ASP A 30 17.31 -0.38 -1.36
N LYS A 31 17.86 -0.15 -0.16
CA LYS A 31 17.12 -0.25 1.11
C LYS A 31 16.07 0.84 1.25
N GLU A 32 16.38 2.08 0.86
CA GLU A 32 15.42 3.18 0.84
C GLU A 32 14.25 2.87 -0.11
N LYS A 33 14.54 2.42 -1.33
CA LYS A 33 13.51 2.02 -2.30
C LYS A 33 12.66 0.84 -1.80
N ALA A 34 13.25 -0.13 -1.11
CA ALA A 34 12.52 -1.24 -0.50
C ALA A 34 11.59 -0.76 0.63
N ALA A 35 12.07 0.15 1.49
CA ALA A 35 11.28 0.75 2.56
C ALA A 35 10.13 1.60 2.00
N GLU A 36 10.38 2.39 0.96
CA GLU A 36 9.35 3.15 0.25
C GLU A 36 8.30 2.23 -0.35
N ALA A 37 8.70 1.15 -1.04
CA ALA A 37 7.75 0.21 -1.64
C ALA A 37 6.81 -0.43 -0.58
N VAL A 38 7.35 -0.80 0.58
CA VAL A 38 6.53 -1.34 1.68
C VAL A 38 5.61 -0.28 2.27
N PHE A 39 6.09 0.96 2.40
CA PHE A 39 5.30 2.07 2.92
C PHE A 39 4.15 2.43 1.98
N PHE A 40 4.43 2.65 0.69
CA PHE A 40 3.43 3.00 -0.31
C PHE A 40 2.42 1.88 -0.52
N ASN A 41 2.84 0.61 -0.50
CA ASN A 41 1.89 -0.50 -0.57
C ASN A 41 0.87 -0.45 0.58
N LYS A 42 1.32 -0.17 1.82
CA LYS A 42 0.40 -0.01 2.96
C LYS A 42 -0.49 1.24 2.84
N GLN A 43 0.01 2.33 2.27
CA GLN A 43 -0.80 3.54 2.06
C GLN A 43 -1.83 3.34 0.96
N ASP A 44 -1.44 2.68 -0.13
CA ASP A 44 -2.33 2.35 -1.24
C ASP A 44 -3.40 1.36 -0.80
N GLU A 45 -3.07 0.36 0.03
CA GLU A 45 -4.06 -0.51 0.64
C GLU A 45 -5.09 0.29 1.45
N LYS A 46 -4.63 1.25 2.27
CA LYS A 46 -5.55 2.14 3.02
C LYS A 46 -6.39 3.01 2.10
N ALA A 47 -5.81 3.53 1.01
CA ALA A 47 -6.51 4.35 0.03
C ALA A 47 -7.58 3.54 -0.71
N LEU A 48 -7.24 2.32 -1.15
CA LEU A 48 -8.15 1.38 -1.79
C LEU A 48 -9.29 0.97 -0.85
N ARG A 49 -8.99 0.68 0.43
CA ARG A 49 -10.04 0.40 1.44
C ARG A 49 -11.04 1.55 1.56
N LYS A 50 -10.55 2.81 1.63
CA LYS A 50 -11.42 4.00 1.67
C LYS A 50 -12.22 4.18 0.39
N LEU A 51 -11.62 3.90 -0.77
CA LEU A 51 -12.30 3.98 -2.06
C LEU A 51 -13.45 2.96 -2.13
N LEU A 52 -13.20 1.71 -1.74
CA LEU A 52 -14.21 0.66 -1.69
C LEU A 52 -15.33 0.99 -0.71
N GLN A 53 -15.04 1.57 0.46
CA GLN A 53 -16.06 2.04 1.39
C GLN A 53 -16.96 3.12 0.78
N LYS A 54 -16.38 4.10 0.07
CA LYS A 54 -17.15 5.13 -0.63
C LYS A 54 -18.00 4.54 -1.75
N MET A 55 -17.43 3.62 -2.52
CA MET A 55 -18.13 2.97 -3.64
C MET A 55 -19.31 2.16 -3.12
N LYS A 56 -19.13 1.39 -2.03
CA LYS A 56 -20.23 0.71 -1.34
C LYS A 56 -21.34 1.69 -0.94
N GLY A 57 -21.00 2.79 -0.28
CA GLY A 57 -21.98 3.80 0.10
C GLY A 57 -22.74 4.42 -1.07
N GLN A 58 -22.10 4.56 -2.24
CA GLN A 58 -22.78 5.01 -3.47
C GLN A 58 -23.69 3.91 -4.06
N THR A 59 -23.20 2.67 -4.12
CA THR A 59 -23.96 1.53 -4.65
C THR A 59 -25.19 1.24 -3.79
N ASP A 60 -25.08 1.30 -2.45
CA ASP A 60 -26.21 1.07 -1.54
C ASP A 60 -27.33 2.10 -1.73
N VAL A 61 -27.00 3.33 -2.18
CA VAL A 61 -27.99 4.39 -2.44
C VAL A 61 -28.69 4.18 -3.79
N VAL A 62 -27.94 3.75 -4.81
CA VAL A 62 -28.43 3.59 -6.19
C VAL A 62 -29.15 2.25 -6.36
N ASP A 63 -28.61 1.17 -5.80
CA ASP A 63 -29.12 -0.20 -5.92
C ASP A 63 -29.76 -0.68 -4.61
N LYS A 64 -31.02 -0.27 -4.43
CA LYS A 64 -31.83 -0.65 -3.26
C LYS A 64 -32.23 -2.12 -3.27
N GLU A 65 -32.26 -2.78 -4.42
CA GLU A 65 -32.62 -4.20 -4.53
C GLU A 65 -31.42 -5.08 -4.17
N GLY A 66 -30.23 -4.74 -4.67
CA GLY A 66 -28.97 -5.38 -4.26
C GLY A 66 -28.74 -5.27 -2.75
N TYR A 67 -29.00 -4.09 -2.16
CA TYR A 67 -28.91 -3.92 -0.70
C TYR A 67 -29.82 -4.89 0.08
N LYS A 68 -31.08 -5.06 -0.34
CA LYS A 68 -32.00 -6.02 0.29
C LYS A 68 -31.50 -7.45 0.18
N HIS A 69 -31.00 -7.85 -1.00
CA HIS A 69 -30.46 -9.18 -1.22
C HIS A 69 -29.22 -9.45 -0.34
N HIS A 70 -28.35 -8.45 -0.13
CA HIS A 70 -27.21 -8.56 0.78
C HIS A 70 -27.64 -8.74 2.24
N VAL A 71 -28.62 -7.97 2.71
CA VAL A 71 -29.16 -8.10 4.07
C VAL A 71 -29.84 -9.46 4.28
N GLU A 72 -30.58 -9.96 3.30
CA GLU A 72 -31.21 -11.28 3.35
C GLU A 72 -30.17 -12.40 3.36
N HIS A 73 -29.14 -12.32 2.53
CA HIS A 73 -28.03 -13.27 2.53
C HIS A 73 -27.33 -13.31 3.90
N ASP A 74 -27.07 -12.15 4.51
CA ASP A 74 -26.48 -12.07 5.84
C ASP A 74 -27.38 -12.65 6.92
N LYS A 75 -28.70 -12.39 6.85
CA LYS A 75 -29.70 -12.97 7.76
C LYS A 75 -29.74 -14.50 7.63
N GLN A 76 -29.66 -15.02 6.41
CA GLN A 76 -29.60 -16.47 6.15
C GLN A 76 -28.28 -17.08 6.64
N GLY A 77 -27.15 -16.37 6.47
CA GLY A 77 -25.86 -16.78 7.00
C GLY A 77 -25.87 -16.94 8.51
N LEU A 78 -26.44 -15.96 9.23
CA LEU A 78 -26.57 -16.01 10.69
C LEU A 78 -27.43 -17.19 11.16
N LYS A 79 -28.49 -17.53 10.43
CA LYS A 79 -29.36 -18.68 10.73
C LYS A 79 -28.69 -20.04 10.48
N LYS A 80 -27.65 -20.11 9.64
CA LYS A 80 -26.94 -21.35 9.30
C LYS A 80 -25.84 -21.70 10.30
N ILE A 81 -25.49 -20.80 11.22
CA ILE A 81 -24.45 -21.03 12.22
C ILE A 81 -25.01 -21.99 13.28
N ALA A 82 -24.53 -23.23 13.28
CA ALA A 82 -24.96 -24.25 14.23
C ALA A 82 -24.58 -23.85 15.66
N GLY A 83 -25.53 -23.93 16.59
CA GLY A 83 -25.34 -23.61 18.02
C GLY A 83 -25.54 -22.14 18.39
N LEU A 84 -25.99 -21.30 17.45
CA LEU A 84 -26.24 -19.87 17.68
C LEU A 84 -27.74 -19.57 17.60
N ASP A 85 -28.45 -19.71 18.72
CA ASP A 85 -29.85 -19.27 18.84
C ASP A 85 -29.90 -17.76 19.14
N LEU A 86 -29.92 -16.95 18.09
CA LEU A 86 -30.08 -15.50 18.20
C LEU A 86 -31.55 -15.11 18.13
N SER A 87 -31.97 -14.21 19.02
CA SER A 87 -33.26 -13.53 18.87
C SER A 87 -33.25 -12.62 17.64
N GLU A 88 -34.42 -12.30 17.08
CA GLU A 88 -34.51 -11.38 15.92
C GLU A 88 -33.91 -10.00 16.24
N GLU A 89 -34.02 -9.56 17.50
CA GLU A 89 -33.41 -8.31 17.98
C GLU A 89 -31.88 -8.36 17.92
N GLN A 90 -31.27 -9.48 18.33
CA GLN A 90 -29.82 -9.68 18.26
C GLN A 90 -29.33 -9.76 16.82
N VAL A 91 -30.07 -10.44 15.94
CA VAL A 91 -29.77 -10.49 14.51
C VAL A 91 -29.81 -9.09 13.89
N ASN A 92 -30.85 -8.31 14.20
CA ASN A 92 -30.96 -6.94 13.71
C ASN A 92 -29.86 -6.03 14.27
N ALA A 93 -29.45 -6.21 15.53
CA ALA A 93 -28.35 -5.46 16.13
C ALA A 93 -27.00 -5.79 15.45
N LEU A 94 -26.74 -7.06 15.15
CA LEU A 94 -25.53 -7.50 14.44
C LEU A 94 -25.49 -7.00 12.99
N LEU A 95 -26.62 -7.07 12.28
CA LEU A 95 -26.75 -6.53 10.93
C LEU A 95 -26.53 -5.02 10.94
N LYS A 96 -27.12 -4.30 11.90
CA LYS A 96 -26.90 -2.86 12.04
C LYS A 96 -25.42 -2.54 12.32
N TRP A 97 -24.77 -3.27 13.24
CA TRP A 97 -23.34 -3.10 13.53
C TRP A 97 -22.47 -3.30 12.29
N LYS A 98 -22.73 -4.34 11.47
CA LYS A 98 -21.99 -4.62 10.24
C LYS A 98 -22.13 -3.53 9.18
N HIS A 99 -23.30 -2.92 9.06
CA HIS A 99 -23.58 -1.90 8.03
C HIS A 99 -23.26 -0.47 8.48
N GLN A 100 -23.00 -0.24 9.77
CA GLN A 100 -22.71 1.09 10.33
C GLN A 100 -21.20 1.44 10.34
N GLN A 101 -20.33 0.50 9.99
CA GLN A 101 -18.87 0.65 9.79
C GLN A 101 -18.53 0.88 8.31
#